data_AF-A0AAN8HCE8-F1
#
_entry.id   AF-A0AAN8HCE8-F1
#
_cell.length_a   1.000
_cell.length_b   1.000
_cell.length_c   1.000
_cell.angle_alpha   90.00
_cell.angle_beta   90.00
_cell.angle_gamma   90.00
#
_symmetry.space_group_name_H-M   'P 1'
#
loop_
_entity.id
_entity.type
_entity.pdbx_description
1 polymer ?
#
loop_
_entity_poly.entity_id
_entity_poly.type
_entity_poly.pdbx_seq_one_letter_code
_entity_poly.pdbx_strand_id
1 'polypeptide(L)'
;MVTFYHRFIARAAHIMRPLYEALKGKTPVQAIDWTAEADVAFAEVKTALAQAALLAHPSSTAPISITTDASDYAVGAVHEQWVEGAWQPLAFFSRQLTSREHRYSAFDRELLGLYLAVRHFRFMLEGREFTPFVDHKPLTFAMSKVVEPWSARQQRQLSYISEFTTDIKHVFSVRLVAAKFVWHGLKKDVRTWARECVACQRAKVHRHTKAPLERFLVPERRFDHVNIYLVGPLPSSQGFSYLLTMMDRPEAVPLVSTSAADVARAFIATWVCRFGTPSDISSDMGSQFTSELWNAVAGGLGVKLHRTTAYNPQANGLCERFHRFMKASLKAGLTDGNWVDKLPWVMLGLRTAPKEDLQCSTAEMVYVSR
;
A
#
# COMPACT_ATOMS: atom_id res chain seq x y z
N MET A 1 -13.52 10.21 -35.88
CA MET A 1 -14.81 10.56 -35.23
C MET A 1 -14.99 9.85 -33.89
N VAL A 2 -14.88 8.52 -33.82
CA VAL A 2 -15.01 7.75 -32.57
C VAL A 2 -14.05 8.21 -31.46
N THR A 3 -12.80 8.53 -31.79
CA THR A 3 -11.82 9.05 -30.81
C THR A 3 -12.25 10.38 -30.16
N PHE A 4 -13.03 11.21 -30.87
CA PHE A 4 -13.54 12.48 -30.36
C PHE A 4 -14.74 12.26 -29.43
N TYR A 5 -15.66 11.36 -29.80
CA TYR A 5 -16.81 10.94 -29.00
C TYR A 5 -16.48 9.86 -27.96
N HIS A 6 -15.20 9.50 -27.82
CA HIS A 6 -14.73 8.47 -26.90
C HIS A 6 -15.13 8.78 -25.45
N ARG A 7 -15.25 10.07 -25.11
CA ARG A 7 -15.70 10.53 -23.80
C ARG A 7 -17.20 10.32 -23.54
N PHE A 8 -17.94 9.81 -24.50
CA PHE A 8 -19.40 9.71 -24.47
C PHE A 8 -19.87 8.27 -24.70
N ILE A 9 -18.93 7.34 -24.88
CA ILE A 9 -19.18 5.93 -25.18
C ILE A 9 -18.77 5.09 -23.96
N ALA A 10 -19.72 4.38 -23.37
CA ALA A 10 -19.47 3.47 -22.27
C ALA A 10 -18.59 2.29 -22.73
N ARG A 11 -17.60 1.90 -21.92
CA ARG A 11 -16.68 0.76 -22.18
C ARG A 11 -15.94 0.82 -23.53
N ALA A 12 -15.73 2.02 -24.08
CA ALA A 12 -15.18 2.20 -25.42
C ALA A 12 -13.85 1.45 -25.67
N ALA A 13 -12.95 1.40 -24.68
CA ALA A 13 -11.67 0.69 -24.83
C ALA A 13 -11.79 -0.83 -24.92
N HIS A 14 -12.87 -1.40 -24.35
CA HIS A 14 -13.17 -2.84 -24.46
C HIS A 14 -13.77 -3.16 -25.83
N ILE A 15 -14.73 -2.36 -26.28
CA ILE A 15 -15.39 -2.54 -27.59
C ILE A 15 -14.37 -2.36 -28.72
N MET A 16 -13.50 -1.33 -28.64
CA MET A 16 -12.50 -1.06 -29.67
C MET A 16 -11.26 -1.95 -29.60
N ARG A 17 -11.17 -2.90 -28.66
CA ARG A 17 -9.98 -3.75 -28.49
C ARG A 17 -9.60 -4.53 -29.76
N PRO A 18 -10.52 -5.24 -30.43
CA PRO A 18 -10.19 -5.99 -31.65
C PRO A 18 -9.67 -5.08 -32.76
N LEU A 19 -10.22 -3.85 -32.84
CA LEU A 19 -9.80 -2.84 -33.81
C LEU A 19 -8.39 -2.31 -33.52
N TYR A 20 -8.04 -2.09 -32.25
CA TYR A 20 -6.69 -1.66 -31.87
C TYR A 20 -5.64 -2.76 -32.02
N GLU A 21 -6.01 -4.01 -31.74
CA GLU A 21 -5.13 -5.16 -31.96
C GLU A 21 -4.84 -5.35 -33.46
N ALA A 22 -5.86 -5.17 -34.32
CA ALA A 22 -5.69 -5.23 -35.78
C ALA A 22 -4.77 -4.11 -36.34
N LEU A 23 -4.66 -2.98 -35.64
CA LEU A 23 -3.82 -1.83 -36.01
C LEU A 23 -2.42 -1.86 -35.39
N LYS A 24 -2.16 -2.77 -34.43
CA LYS A 24 -0.93 -2.77 -33.64
C LYS A 24 0.27 -3.21 -34.50
N GLY A 25 1.20 -2.29 -34.74
CA GLY A 25 2.45 -2.57 -35.44
C GLY A 25 2.37 -2.52 -36.97
N LYS A 26 1.23 -2.10 -37.54
CA LYS A 26 1.06 -1.92 -39.00
C LYS A 26 1.25 -0.46 -39.41
N THR A 27 1.89 -0.23 -40.55
CA THR A 27 1.99 1.10 -41.18
C THR A 27 0.72 1.43 -41.98
N PRO A 28 0.43 2.70 -42.33
CA PRO A 28 -0.81 3.10 -43.00
C PRO A 28 -1.09 2.42 -44.35
N VAL A 29 -0.09 1.71 -44.90
CA VAL A 29 -0.10 1.09 -46.23
C VAL A 29 -0.30 -0.43 -46.15
N GLN A 30 -0.17 -1.04 -44.96
CA GLN A 30 -0.29 -2.49 -44.80
C GLN A 30 -1.75 -2.93 -44.63
N ALA A 31 -2.13 -4.00 -45.35
CA ALA A 31 -3.45 -4.60 -45.27
C ALA A 31 -3.77 -5.03 -43.82
N ILE A 32 -4.94 -4.62 -43.33
CA ILE A 32 -5.45 -4.97 -42.01
C ILE A 32 -6.13 -6.34 -42.12
N ASP A 33 -5.81 -7.25 -41.20
CA ASP A 33 -6.47 -8.55 -41.14
C ASP A 33 -7.80 -8.33 -40.43
N TRP A 34 -8.86 -8.19 -41.22
CA TRP A 34 -10.20 -7.91 -40.72
C TRP A 34 -10.86 -9.22 -40.27
N THR A 35 -11.00 -9.41 -38.97
CA THR A 35 -11.62 -10.61 -38.39
C THR A 35 -13.12 -10.42 -38.20
N ALA A 36 -13.88 -11.51 -38.10
CA ALA A 36 -15.31 -11.46 -37.78
C ALA A 36 -15.59 -10.77 -36.42
N GLU A 37 -14.64 -10.85 -35.48
CA GLU A 37 -14.69 -10.14 -34.20
C GLU A 37 -14.52 -8.62 -34.36
N ALA A 38 -13.73 -8.18 -35.34
CA ALA A 38 -13.58 -6.77 -35.68
C ALA A 38 -14.85 -6.18 -36.31
N ASP A 39 -15.60 -6.96 -37.10
CA ASP A 39 -16.90 -6.56 -37.64
C ASP A 39 -17.95 -6.32 -36.54
N VAL A 40 -18.05 -7.24 -35.58
CA VAL A 40 -18.96 -7.10 -34.44
C VAL A 40 -18.59 -5.87 -33.61
N ALA A 41 -17.31 -5.71 -33.28
CA ALA A 41 -16.81 -4.55 -32.56
C ALA A 41 -17.10 -3.24 -33.31
N PHE A 42 -16.95 -3.21 -34.63
CA PHE A 42 -17.22 -2.02 -35.43
C PHE A 42 -18.71 -1.64 -35.46
N ALA A 43 -19.60 -2.63 -35.55
CA ALA A 43 -21.05 -2.42 -35.48
C ALA A 43 -21.51 -1.93 -34.08
N GLU A 44 -20.94 -2.50 -33.01
CA GLU A 44 -21.19 -2.06 -31.64
C GLU A 44 -20.73 -0.61 -31.41
N VAL A 45 -19.54 -0.23 -31.90
CA VAL A 45 -19.04 1.15 -31.79
C VAL A 45 -19.97 2.14 -32.50
N LYS A 46 -20.47 1.80 -33.70
CA LYS A 46 -21.43 2.65 -34.43
C LYS A 46 -22.71 2.87 -33.65
N THR A 47 -23.25 1.80 -33.08
CA THR A 47 -24.49 1.84 -32.28
C THR A 47 -24.29 2.65 -31.01
N ALA A 48 -23.17 2.45 -30.31
CA ALA A 48 -22.84 3.18 -29.10
C ALA A 48 -22.60 4.68 -29.36
N LEU A 49 -22.03 5.03 -30.53
CA LEU A 49 -21.83 6.43 -30.93
C LEU A 49 -23.16 7.12 -31.28
N ALA A 50 -24.14 6.39 -31.82
CA ALA A 50 -25.49 6.90 -32.05
C ALA A 50 -26.25 7.14 -30.73
N GLN A 51 -26.09 6.25 -29.73
CA GLN A 51 -26.70 6.40 -28.41
C GLN A 51 -26.01 7.46 -27.54
N ALA A 52 -24.72 7.71 -27.75
CA ALA A 52 -23.96 8.77 -27.06
C ALA A 52 -24.54 10.18 -27.30
N ALA A 53 -25.33 10.37 -28.36
CA ALA A 53 -26.07 11.61 -28.62
C ALA A 53 -27.23 11.89 -27.63
N LEU A 54 -27.53 10.95 -26.72
CA LEU A 54 -28.61 11.06 -25.71
C LEU A 54 -28.11 11.45 -24.30
N LEU A 55 -26.87 11.95 -24.16
CA LEU A 55 -26.32 12.34 -22.87
C LEU A 55 -26.99 13.58 -22.28
N ALA A 56 -27.10 13.61 -20.95
CA ALA A 56 -27.74 14.71 -20.23
C ALA A 56 -26.89 16.00 -20.30
N HIS A 57 -27.57 17.15 -20.38
CA HIS A 57 -26.90 18.44 -20.32
C HIS A 57 -26.37 18.72 -18.91
N PRO A 58 -25.14 19.25 -18.77
CA PRO A 58 -24.56 19.56 -17.48
C PRO A 58 -25.32 20.70 -16.79
N SER A 59 -25.82 20.43 -15.59
CA SER A 59 -26.42 21.45 -14.72
C SER A 59 -25.38 22.00 -13.75
N SER A 60 -25.32 23.32 -13.62
CA SER A 60 -24.33 24.02 -12.78
C SER A 60 -24.52 23.79 -11.28
N THR A 61 -25.74 23.47 -10.85
CA THR A 61 -26.11 23.31 -9.42
C THR A 61 -26.26 21.86 -8.98
N ALA A 62 -26.31 20.90 -9.90
CA ALA A 62 -26.55 19.49 -9.59
C ALA A 62 -25.30 18.81 -8.99
N PRO A 63 -25.38 18.07 -7.87
CA PRO A 63 -24.24 17.35 -7.32
C PRO A 63 -23.60 16.41 -8.35
N ILE A 64 -22.27 16.38 -8.41
CA ILE A 64 -21.52 15.54 -9.34
C ILE A 64 -20.72 14.45 -8.63
N SER A 65 -20.45 13.39 -9.37
CA SER A 65 -19.73 12.22 -8.89
C SER A 65 -18.88 11.61 -10.01
N ILE A 66 -17.81 10.92 -9.63
CA ILE A 66 -17.04 10.07 -10.53
C ILE A 66 -17.11 8.65 -10.04
N THR A 67 -17.64 7.74 -10.84
CA THR A 67 -17.60 6.30 -10.58
C THR A 67 -16.49 5.66 -11.40
N THR A 68 -15.51 5.00 -10.78
CA THR A 68 -14.40 4.34 -11.49
C THR A 68 -14.43 2.82 -11.34
N ASP A 69 -13.93 2.13 -12.36
CA ASP A 69 -13.81 0.67 -12.42
C ASP A 69 -12.49 0.30 -13.11
N ALA A 70 -11.72 -0.63 -12.54
CA ALA A 70 -10.50 -1.15 -13.15
C ALA A 70 -10.57 -2.67 -13.36
N SER A 71 -10.54 -3.07 -14.63
CA SER A 71 -10.40 -4.47 -15.03
C SER A 71 -8.94 -4.88 -15.22
N ASP A 72 -8.71 -6.16 -15.52
CA ASP A 72 -7.38 -6.67 -15.87
C ASP A 72 -6.80 -6.06 -17.15
N TYR A 73 -7.67 -5.48 -18.00
CA TYR A 73 -7.30 -5.05 -19.35
C TYR A 73 -7.42 -3.54 -19.59
N ALA A 74 -8.38 -2.91 -18.94
CA ALA A 74 -8.70 -1.50 -19.14
C ALA A 74 -9.23 -0.86 -17.86
N VAL A 75 -9.03 0.45 -17.75
CA VAL A 75 -9.67 1.29 -16.73
C VAL A 75 -10.82 2.05 -17.36
N GLY A 76 -11.87 2.27 -16.59
CA GLY A 76 -13.05 3.03 -16.98
C GLY A 76 -13.50 3.98 -15.88
N ALA A 77 -14.16 5.06 -16.28
CA ALA A 77 -14.85 5.94 -15.35
C ALA A 77 -16.10 6.57 -15.97
N VAL A 78 -17.04 6.95 -15.12
CA VAL A 78 -18.24 7.69 -15.48
C VAL A 78 -18.30 8.93 -14.61
N HIS A 79 -18.40 10.10 -15.24
CA HIS A 79 -18.75 11.35 -14.60
C HIS A 79 -20.27 11.49 -14.67
N GLU A 80 -20.92 11.62 -13.51
CA GLU A 80 -22.37 11.56 -13.36
C GLU A 80 -22.86 12.77 -12.54
N GLN A 81 -24.08 13.23 -12.82
CA GLN A 81 -24.76 14.27 -12.03
C GLN A 81 -26.04 13.73 -11.41
N TRP A 82 -26.43 14.25 -10.26
CA TRP A 82 -27.68 13.92 -9.59
C TRP A 82 -28.76 14.95 -9.92
N VAL A 83 -29.74 14.55 -10.74
CA VAL A 83 -30.85 15.40 -11.20
C VAL A 83 -32.15 14.61 -11.09
N GLU A 84 -33.21 15.23 -10.57
CA GLU A 84 -34.56 14.64 -10.46
C GLU A 84 -34.62 13.26 -9.76
N GLY A 85 -33.73 13.03 -8.78
CA GLY A 85 -33.72 11.79 -8.01
C GLY A 85 -33.01 10.61 -8.67
N ALA A 86 -32.29 10.84 -9.78
CA ALA A 86 -31.50 9.82 -10.46
C ALA A 86 -30.09 10.31 -10.82
N TRP A 87 -29.13 9.37 -10.91
CA TRP A 87 -27.82 9.63 -11.48
C TRP A 87 -27.91 9.62 -13.01
N GLN A 88 -27.49 10.71 -13.63
CA GLN A 88 -27.43 10.86 -15.08
C GLN A 88 -25.96 10.94 -15.53
N PRO A 89 -25.51 10.10 -16.48
CA PRO A 89 -24.15 10.17 -16.98
C PRO A 89 -23.96 11.44 -17.83
N LEU A 90 -22.86 12.14 -17.57
CA LEU A 90 -22.41 13.32 -18.32
C LEU A 90 -21.30 12.98 -19.30
N ALA A 91 -20.34 12.17 -18.84
CA ALA A 91 -19.22 11.73 -19.66
C ALA A 91 -18.67 10.39 -19.16
N PHE A 92 -18.15 9.61 -20.09
CA PHE A 92 -17.44 8.36 -19.87
C PHE A 92 -15.94 8.55 -20.15
N PHE A 93 -15.12 7.75 -19.51
CA PHE A 93 -13.70 7.64 -19.77
C PHE A 93 -13.34 6.16 -19.84
N SER A 94 -12.50 5.79 -20.78
CA SER A 94 -11.97 4.43 -20.86
C SER A 94 -10.58 4.44 -21.47
N ARG A 95 -9.67 3.62 -20.95
CA ARG A 95 -8.32 3.50 -21.48
C ARG A 95 -7.80 2.08 -21.28
N GLN A 96 -7.20 1.52 -22.33
CA GLN A 96 -6.48 0.25 -22.21
C GLN A 96 -5.21 0.42 -21.35
N LEU A 97 -4.94 -0.61 -20.55
CA LEU A 97 -3.69 -0.71 -19.81
C LEU A 97 -2.54 -1.05 -20.76
N THR A 98 -1.36 -0.50 -20.49
CA THR A 98 -0.13 -0.87 -21.19
C THR A 98 0.42 -2.20 -20.67
N SER A 99 1.32 -2.85 -21.42
CA SER A 99 2.00 -4.10 -21.02
C SER A 99 2.65 -4.06 -19.63
N ARG A 100 3.05 -2.86 -19.16
CA ARG A 100 3.59 -2.68 -17.81
C ARG A 100 2.47 -2.54 -16.77
N GLU A 101 1.38 -1.86 -17.10
CA GLU A 101 0.25 -1.62 -16.21
C GLU A 101 -0.62 -2.86 -16.00
N HIS A 102 -0.65 -3.82 -16.95
CA HIS A 102 -1.30 -5.13 -16.72
C HIS A 102 -0.70 -5.89 -15.55
N ARG A 103 0.59 -5.68 -15.24
CA ARG A 103 1.30 -6.32 -14.12
C ARG A 103 1.10 -5.61 -12.79
N TYR A 104 0.32 -4.53 -12.76
CA TYR A 104 0.04 -3.81 -11.52
C TYR A 104 -0.90 -4.61 -10.63
N SER A 105 -0.75 -4.41 -9.32
CA SER A 105 -1.68 -4.97 -8.34
C SER A 105 -3.10 -4.42 -8.56
N ALA A 106 -4.11 -5.11 -8.04
CA ALA A 106 -5.50 -4.61 -8.09
C ALA A 106 -5.61 -3.19 -7.53
N PHE A 107 -4.97 -2.93 -6.38
CA PHE A 107 -4.92 -1.59 -5.79
C PHE A 107 -4.29 -0.54 -6.72
N ASP A 108 -3.15 -0.85 -7.34
CA ASP A 108 -2.46 0.07 -8.24
C ASP A 108 -3.27 0.38 -9.51
N ARG A 109 -4.03 -0.60 -10.02
CA ARG A 109 -4.88 -0.41 -11.21
C ARG A 109 -6.08 0.44 -10.89
N GLU A 110 -6.71 0.22 -9.73
CA GLU A 110 -7.82 1.03 -9.24
C GLU A 110 -7.38 2.48 -8.96
N LEU A 111 -6.23 2.66 -8.28
CA LEU A 111 -5.65 3.99 -8.04
C LEU A 111 -5.33 4.71 -9.36
N LEU A 112 -4.77 3.98 -10.33
CA LEU A 112 -4.48 4.50 -11.66
C LEU A 112 -5.77 4.88 -12.41
N GLY A 113 -6.83 4.07 -12.29
CA GLY A 113 -8.13 4.35 -12.87
C GLY A 113 -8.71 5.65 -12.35
N LEU A 114 -8.72 5.83 -11.03
CA LEU A 114 -9.16 7.06 -10.38
C LEU A 114 -8.31 8.27 -10.78
N TYR A 115 -6.98 8.15 -10.72
CA TYR A 115 -6.07 9.22 -11.11
C TYR A 115 -6.28 9.68 -12.55
N LEU A 116 -6.43 8.74 -13.48
CA LEU A 116 -6.66 9.07 -14.89
C LEU A 116 -8.04 9.66 -15.15
N ALA A 117 -9.06 9.19 -14.42
CA ALA A 117 -10.41 9.75 -14.49
C ALA A 117 -10.41 11.22 -14.03
N VAL A 118 -9.82 11.52 -12.87
CA VAL A 118 -9.69 12.90 -12.35
C VAL A 118 -8.92 13.77 -13.32
N ARG A 119 -7.81 13.28 -13.88
CA ARG A 119 -7.02 14.04 -14.86
C ARG A 119 -7.79 14.27 -16.17
N HIS A 120 -8.59 13.32 -16.61
CA HIS A 120 -9.39 13.44 -17.84
C HIS A 120 -10.57 14.40 -17.65
N PHE A 121 -11.22 14.37 -16.49
CA PHE A 121 -12.39 15.21 -16.19
C PHE A 121 -12.03 16.52 -15.47
N ARG A 122 -10.74 16.84 -15.34
CA ARG A 122 -10.22 18.02 -14.63
C ARG A 122 -11.06 19.29 -14.85
N PHE A 123 -11.33 19.64 -16.10
CA PHE A 123 -12.09 20.84 -16.48
C PHE A 123 -13.56 20.85 -16.03
N MET A 124 -14.15 19.70 -15.72
CA MET A 124 -15.51 19.57 -15.17
C MET A 124 -15.53 19.48 -13.64
N LEU A 125 -14.40 19.16 -13.02
CA LEU A 125 -14.26 18.97 -11.57
C LEU A 125 -13.68 20.21 -10.87
N GLU A 126 -12.87 21.01 -11.55
CA GLU A 126 -12.25 22.21 -10.97
C GLU A 126 -13.33 23.15 -10.41
N GLY A 127 -13.15 23.55 -9.14
CA GLY A 127 -14.06 24.47 -8.44
C GLY A 127 -15.37 23.85 -7.94
N ARG A 128 -15.53 22.52 -8.00
CA ARG A 128 -16.73 21.82 -7.54
C ARG A 128 -16.41 20.72 -6.54
N GLU A 129 -17.24 20.59 -5.51
CA GLU A 129 -17.19 19.43 -4.62
C GLU A 129 -17.78 18.20 -5.33
N PHE A 130 -17.05 17.09 -5.29
CA PHE A 130 -17.50 15.81 -5.81
C PHE A 130 -16.94 14.65 -4.96
N THR A 131 -17.69 13.55 -4.95
CA THR A 131 -17.28 12.31 -4.29
C THR A 131 -16.94 11.26 -5.35
N PRO A 132 -15.70 10.77 -5.44
CA PRO A 132 -15.39 9.62 -6.26
C PRO A 132 -15.86 8.31 -5.58
N PHE A 133 -16.57 7.50 -6.37
CA PHE A 133 -17.02 6.17 -6.04
C PHE A 133 -16.09 5.12 -6.66
N VAL A 134 -15.50 4.27 -5.81
CA VAL A 134 -14.60 3.19 -6.22
C VAL A 134 -15.13 1.85 -5.73
N ASP A 135 -14.83 0.75 -6.42
CA ASP A 135 -15.23 -0.60 -6.05
C ASP A 135 -14.18 -1.33 -5.17
N HIS A 136 -13.04 -0.67 -4.93
CA HIS A 136 -11.92 -1.19 -4.13
C HIS A 136 -11.76 -0.45 -2.79
N LYS A 137 -12.30 -1.06 -1.72
CA LYS A 137 -12.36 -0.50 -0.35
C LYS A 137 -11.03 0.05 0.19
N PRO A 138 -9.84 -0.55 -0.05
CA PRO A 138 -8.59 0.04 0.43
C PRO A 138 -8.30 1.47 -0.03
N LEU A 139 -8.87 1.92 -1.16
CA LEU A 139 -8.70 3.29 -1.64
C LEU A 139 -9.40 4.34 -0.79
N THR A 140 -10.48 3.98 -0.07
CA THR A 140 -11.18 4.94 0.81
C THR A 140 -10.31 5.38 1.98
N PHE A 141 -9.36 4.53 2.39
CA PHE A 141 -8.42 4.83 3.48
C PHE A 141 -7.06 5.32 2.97
N ALA A 142 -6.84 5.33 1.66
CA ALA A 142 -5.55 5.70 1.08
C ALA A 142 -5.20 7.17 1.36
N MET A 143 -6.19 8.05 1.43
CA MET A 143 -6.03 9.47 1.76
C MET A 143 -5.85 9.74 3.26
N SER A 144 -6.42 8.90 4.13
CA SER A 144 -6.35 9.07 5.59
C SER A 144 -5.18 8.32 6.24
N LYS A 145 -4.54 7.38 5.53
CA LYS A 145 -3.43 6.58 6.04
C LYS A 145 -2.10 7.33 5.87
N VAL A 146 -1.55 7.78 7.01
CA VAL A 146 -0.23 8.43 7.10
C VAL A 146 0.93 7.44 6.91
N VAL A 147 0.69 6.12 7.00
CA VAL A 147 1.76 5.11 7.18
C VAL A 147 1.51 3.85 6.35
N GLU A 148 1.85 3.88 5.06
CA GLU A 148 2.26 2.72 4.27
C GLU A 148 3.44 3.18 3.38
N PRO A 149 4.40 2.32 3.00
CA PRO A 149 5.46 2.69 2.09
C PRO A 149 4.88 2.80 0.67
N TRP A 150 4.10 3.85 0.43
CA TRP A 150 3.62 4.17 -0.91
C TRP A 150 4.84 4.30 -1.82
N SER A 151 4.82 3.58 -2.94
CA SER A 151 5.80 3.82 -3.99
C SER A 151 5.74 5.29 -4.43
N ALA A 152 6.86 5.81 -4.95
CA ALA A 152 6.91 7.18 -5.48
C ALA A 152 5.86 7.45 -6.57
N ARG A 153 5.32 6.40 -7.23
CA ARG A 153 4.22 6.52 -8.18
C ARG A 153 2.87 6.71 -7.46
N GLN A 154 2.58 5.87 -6.47
CA GLN A 154 1.34 5.94 -5.69
C GLN A 154 1.24 7.30 -4.97
N GLN A 155 2.34 7.79 -4.39
CA GLN A 155 2.37 9.11 -3.75
C GLN A 155 2.01 10.24 -4.73
N ARG A 156 2.59 10.24 -5.94
CA ARG A 156 2.27 11.26 -6.96
C ARG A 156 0.81 11.22 -7.38
N GLN A 157 0.25 10.02 -7.55
CA GLN A 157 -1.15 9.85 -7.93
C GLN A 157 -2.09 10.32 -6.80
N LEU A 158 -1.82 9.93 -5.56
CA LEU A 158 -2.60 10.34 -4.40
C LEU A 158 -2.51 11.85 -4.16
N SER A 159 -1.31 12.44 -4.25
CA SER A 159 -1.12 13.89 -4.13
C SER A 159 -1.96 14.65 -5.15
N TYR A 160 -1.95 14.22 -6.42
CA TYR A 160 -2.76 14.86 -7.45
C TYR A 160 -4.26 14.73 -7.18
N ILE A 161 -4.75 13.56 -6.77
CA ILE A 161 -6.17 13.38 -6.44
C ILE A 161 -6.56 14.24 -5.24
N SER A 162 -5.68 14.37 -4.23
CA SER A 162 -5.94 15.17 -3.03
C SER A 162 -6.08 16.67 -3.27
N GLU A 163 -5.54 17.19 -4.39
CA GLU A 163 -5.77 18.57 -4.83
C GLU A 163 -7.25 18.83 -5.19
N PHE A 164 -7.98 17.78 -5.56
CA PHE A 164 -9.39 17.87 -5.96
C PHE A 164 -10.34 17.39 -4.86
N THR A 165 -10.04 16.24 -4.25
CA THR A 165 -10.93 15.63 -3.25
C THR A 165 -10.19 14.65 -2.35
N THR A 166 -10.63 14.56 -1.09
CA THR A 166 -10.16 13.57 -0.12
C THR A 166 -11.26 12.58 0.30
N ASP A 167 -12.52 12.85 -0.06
CA ASP A 167 -13.69 12.02 0.30
C ASP A 167 -13.95 10.94 -0.75
N ILE A 168 -13.17 9.87 -0.71
CA ILE A 168 -13.34 8.69 -1.59
C ILE A 168 -14.29 7.69 -0.93
N LYS A 169 -15.41 7.36 -1.59
CA LYS A 169 -16.40 6.41 -1.07
C LYS A 169 -16.37 5.08 -1.82
N HIS A 170 -16.50 4.00 -1.06
CA HIS A 170 -16.60 2.65 -1.63
C HIS A 170 -18.05 2.34 -2.01
N VAL A 171 -18.29 1.89 -3.24
CA VAL A 171 -19.60 1.39 -3.67
C VAL A 171 -19.62 -0.12 -3.63
N PHE A 172 -20.53 -0.66 -2.81
CA PHE A 172 -20.77 -2.10 -2.77
C PHE A 172 -21.54 -2.54 -4.03
N SER A 173 -21.14 -3.66 -4.63
CA SER A 173 -21.84 -4.31 -5.76
C SER A 173 -23.34 -4.52 -5.48
N VAL A 174 -23.70 -4.73 -4.21
CA VAL A 174 -25.10 -4.81 -3.74
C VAL A 174 -25.90 -3.55 -4.06
N ARG A 175 -25.29 -2.37 -3.96
CA ARG A 175 -25.94 -1.08 -4.24
C ARG A 175 -26.19 -0.88 -5.73
N LEU A 176 -25.27 -1.35 -6.59
CA LEU A 176 -25.43 -1.31 -8.05
C LEU A 176 -26.56 -2.25 -8.52
N VAL A 177 -26.66 -3.44 -7.95
CA VAL A 177 -27.72 -4.41 -8.28
C VAL A 177 -29.07 -3.96 -7.73
N ALA A 178 -29.11 -3.47 -6.49
CA ALA A 178 -30.34 -2.97 -5.86
C ALA A 178 -30.91 -1.71 -6.52
N ALA A 179 -30.10 -0.97 -7.29
CA ALA A 179 -30.57 0.20 -8.04
C ALA A 179 -31.36 -0.17 -9.31
N LYS A 180 -31.18 -1.39 -9.82
CA LYS A 180 -31.81 -1.85 -11.08
C LYS A 180 -32.80 -2.99 -10.89
N PHE A 181 -32.67 -3.74 -9.81
CA PHE A 181 -33.44 -4.96 -9.58
C PHE A 181 -33.86 -5.05 -8.12
N VAL A 182 -35.03 -5.65 -7.85
CA VAL A 182 -35.55 -5.88 -6.49
C VAL A 182 -36.13 -7.29 -6.41
N TRP A 183 -35.63 -8.09 -5.47
CA TRP A 183 -36.22 -9.37 -5.10
C TRP A 183 -35.94 -9.71 -3.63
N HIS A 184 -36.70 -10.66 -3.08
CA HIS A 184 -36.52 -11.11 -1.70
C HIS A 184 -35.17 -11.83 -1.54
N GLY A 185 -34.30 -11.33 -0.67
CA GLY A 185 -32.96 -11.90 -0.49
C GLY A 185 -31.86 -11.32 -1.38
N LEU A 186 -32.14 -10.31 -2.23
CA LEU A 186 -31.16 -9.69 -3.15
C LEU A 186 -29.79 -9.41 -2.52
N LYS A 187 -29.76 -8.78 -1.35
CA LYS A 187 -28.50 -8.46 -0.66
C LYS A 187 -27.71 -9.72 -0.27
N LYS A 188 -28.41 -10.80 0.09
CA LYS A 188 -27.82 -12.10 0.44
C LYS A 188 -27.24 -12.75 -0.82
N ASP A 189 -28.02 -12.82 -1.89
CA ASP A 189 -27.63 -13.50 -3.13
C ASP A 189 -26.47 -12.81 -3.83
N VAL A 190 -26.50 -11.47 -3.94
CA VAL A 190 -25.40 -10.70 -4.53
C VAL A 190 -24.12 -10.85 -3.69
N ARG A 191 -24.24 -10.95 -2.36
CA ARG A 191 -23.10 -11.18 -1.47
C ARG A 191 -22.55 -12.59 -1.60
N THR A 192 -23.42 -13.59 -1.73
CA THR A 192 -23.04 -15.00 -1.97
C THR A 192 -22.33 -15.13 -3.31
N TRP A 193 -22.90 -14.59 -4.38
CA TRP A 193 -22.31 -14.58 -5.71
C TRP A 193 -20.95 -13.87 -5.75
N ALA A 194 -20.85 -12.68 -5.14
CA ALA A 194 -19.58 -11.94 -5.07
C ALA A 194 -18.53 -12.66 -4.21
N ARG A 195 -18.95 -13.52 -3.27
CA ARG A 195 -18.05 -14.38 -2.49
C ARG A 195 -17.60 -15.60 -3.27
N GLU A 196 -18.43 -16.17 -4.12
CA GLU A 196 -18.13 -17.38 -4.91
C GLU A 196 -17.36 -17.08 -6.21
N CYS A 197 -17.37 -15.83 -6.67
CA CYS A 197 -16.67 -15.42 -7.88
C CYS A 197 -15.14 -15.54 -7.75
N VAL A 198 -14.55 -16.52 -8.44
CA VAL A 198 -13.11 -16.83 -8.45
C VAL A 198 -12.27 -15.63 -8.90
N ALA A 199 -12.72 -14.87 -9.90
CA ALA A 199 -12.01 -13.67 -10.36
C ALA A 199 -11.96 -12.60 -9.26
N CYS A 200 -13.08 -12.36 -8.58
CA CYS A 200 -13.14 -11.43 -7.44
C CYS A 200 -12.31 -11.92 -6.26
N GLN A 201 -12.31 -13.23 -5.95
CA GLN A 201 -11.50 -13.81 -4.88
C GLN A 201 -10.00 -13.69 -5.16
N ARG A 202 -9.57 -13.91 -6.41
CA ARG A 202 -8.16 -13.80 -6.81
C ARG A 202 -7.67 -12.36 -6.88
N ALA A 203 -8.55 -11.43 -7.27
CA ALA A 203 -8.24 -9.99 -7.33
C ALA A 203 -8.26 -9.32 -5.95
N LYS A 204 -9.15 -9.75 -5.05
CA LYS A 204 -9.23 -9.22 -3.68
C LYS A 204 -8.21 -9.93 -2.80
N VAL A 205 -7.15 -9.22 -2.45
CA VAL A 205 -6.25 -9.65 -1.37
C VAL A 205 -7.03 -9.63 -0.06
N HIS A 206 -7.52 -10.79 0.39
CA HIS A 206 -8.01 -10.96 1.74
C HIS A 206 -6.82 -11.00 2.71
N ARG A 207 -6.49 -9.86 3.30
CA ARG A 207 -5.81 -9.75 4.60
C ARG A 207 -6.70 -8.82 5.43
N HIS A 208 -7.29 -9.19 6.55
CA HIS A 208 -6.81 -10.05 7.62
C HIS A 208 -7.99 -10.84 8.21
N THR A 209 -7.84 -12.15 8.36
CA THR A 209 -8.33 -12.77 9.60
C THR A 209 -7.53 -12.07 10.69
N LYS A 210 -8.13 -11.12 11.41
CA LYS A 210 -7.54 -10.66 12.66
C LYS A 210 -7.57 -11.89 13.56
N ALA A 211 -6.45 -12.64 13.60
CA ALA A 211 -6.21 -13.53 14.72
C ALA A 211 -6.47 -12.68 15.98
N PRO A 212 -7.19 -13.21 16.98
CA PRO A 212 -7.33 -12.51 18.24
C PRO A 212 -5.94 -12.05 18.66
N LEU A 213 -5.83 -10.77 18.99
CA LEU A 213 -4.57 -10.20 19.48
C LEU A 213 -4.21 -11.00 20.73
N GLU A 214 -3.24 -11.92 20.61
CA GLU A 214 -2.64 -12.52 21.77
C GLU A 214 -2.03 -11.37 22.56
N ARG A 215 -2.56 -11.16 23.77
CA ARG A 215 -2.01 -10.20 24.70
C ARG A 215 -0.63 -10.72 25.07
N PHE A 216 0.40 -10.06 24.57
CA PHE A 216 1.74 -10.26 25.07
C PHE A 216 1.74 -9.95 26.57
N LEU A 217 2.18 -10.91 27.38
CA LEU A 217 2.48 -10.64 28.78
C LEU A 217 3.64 -9.65 28.77
N VAL A 218 3.41 -8.41 29.18
CA VAL A 218 4.50 -7.46 29.43
C VAL A 218 5.40 -8.15 30.47
N PRO A 219 6.69 -8.39 30.18
CA PRO A 219 7.58 -9.06 31.11
C PRO A 219 7.55 -8.32 32.44
N GLU A 220 7.25 -9.04 33.52
CA GLU A 220 7.11 -8.45 34.86
C GLU A 220 8.46 -7.93 35.39
N ARG A 221 9.58 -8.37 34.79
CA ARG A 221 10.94 -8.00 35.19
C ARG A 221 11.69 -7.29 34.06
N ARG A 222 12.54 -6.34 34.47
CA ARG A 222 13.45 -5.61 33.57
C ARG A 222 14.43 -6.60 32.94
N PHE A 223 14.70 -6.45 31.64
CA PHE A 223 15.70 -7.22 30.87
C PHE A 223 15.38 -8.69 30.57
N ASP A 224 14.15 -9.14 30.81
CA ASP A 224 13.78 -10.54 30.56
C ASP A 224 13.71 -10.88 29.06
N HIS A 225 13.25 -9.96 28.21
CA HIS A 225 13.06 -10.22 26.79
C HIS A 225 13.71 -9.15 25.92
N VAL A 226 14.57 -9.58 24.97
CA VAL A 226 15.31 -8.67 24.08
C VAL A 226 15.04 -9.01 22.63
N ASN A 227 14.63 -8.03 21.83
CA ASN A 227 14.48 -8.22 20.39
C ASN A 227 15.73 -7.75 19.65
N ILE A 228 16.35 -8.61 18.85
CA ILE A 228 17.59 -8.31 18.13
C ILE A 228 17.31 -8.24 16.62
N TYR A 229 17.80 -7.19 15.98
CA TYR A 229 17.61 -6.94 14.55
C TYR A 229 18.87 -6.42 13.88
N LEU A 230 19.10 -6.83 12.63
CA LEU A 230 20.16 -6.31 11.78
C LEU A 230 19.61 -5.32 10.75
N VAL A 231 20.28 -4.18 10.63
CA VAL A 231 19.96 -3.13 9.66
C VAL A 231 21.12 -2.98 8.69
N GLY A 232 20.87 -3.17 7.39
CA GLY A 232 21.84 -2.92 6.34
C GLY A 232 21.41 -3.50 4.98
N PRO A 233 22.27 -3.33 3.95
CA PRO A 233 23.52 -2.58 3.98
C PRO A 233 23.27 -1.05 4.00
N LEU A 234 24.03 -0.33 4.84
CA LEU A 234 24.11 1.13 4.88
C LEU A 234 25.34 1.61 4.08
N PRO A 235 25.39 2.89 3.66
CA PRO A 235 26.60 3.46 3.06
C PRO A 235 27.81 3.21 3.96
N SER A 236 28.93 2.76 3.40
CA SER A 236 30.13 2.45 4.20
C SER A 236 30.62 3.71 4.93
N SER A 237 30.79 3.62 6.24
CA SER A 237 31.31 4.69 7.09
C SER A 237 32.31 4.10 8.06
N GLN A 238 33.56 4.58 8.00
CA GLN A 238 34.68 4.06 8.82
C GLN A 238 34.87 2.53 8.74
N GLY A 239 34.52 1.91 7.61
CA GLY A 239 34.60 0.46 7.41
C GLY A 239 33.39 -0.33 7.93
N PHE A 240 32.41 0.32 8.54
CA PHE A 240 31.15 -0.29 8.98
C PHE A 240 30.06 -0.13 7.91
N SER A 241 29.28 -1.18 7.69
CA SER A 241 28.22 -1.22 6.67
C SER A 241 26.90 -1.78 7.19
N TYR A 242 26.90 -2.33 8.40
CA TYR A 242 25.72 -2.89 9.06
C TYR A 242 25.55 -2.31 10.44
N LEU A 243 24.35 -2.44 10.99
CA LEU A 243 24.02 -2.00 12.34
C LEU A 243 23.22 -3.08 13.04
N LEU A 244 23.74 -3.58 14.17
CA LEU A 244 23.01 -4.46 15.08
C LEU A 244 22.21 -3.61 16.05
N THR A 245 20.92 -3.85 16.13
CA THR A 245 20.02 -3.14 17.04
C THR A 245 19.40 -4.12 18.02
N MET A 246 19.39 -3.74 19.30
CA MET A 246 18.82 -4.52 20.40
C MET A 246 17.70 -3.70 21.04
N MET A 247 16.53 -4.33 21.17
CA MET A 247 15.24 -3.68 21.39
C MET A 247 14.51 -4.30 22.59
N ASP A 248 14.72 -3.64 23.71
CA ASP A 248 13.93 -3.55 24.95
C ASP A 248 14.25 -2.17 25.52
N ARG A 249 15.56 -1.90 25.57
CA ARG A 249 16.18 -0.57 25.58
C ARG A 249 16.97 -0.38 24.29
N PRO A 250 16.76 0.71 23.54
CA PRO A 250 17.35 0.88 22.22
C PRO A 250 18.87 1.03 22.31
N GLU A 251 19.58 -0.04 21.93
CA GLU A 251 21.03 -0.08 21.71
C GLU A 251 21.31 -0.37 20.23
N ALA A 252 22.37 0.25 19.70
CA ALA A 252 22.73 0.14 18.30
C ALA A 252 24.25 0.10 18.17
N VAL A 253 24.77 -0.93 17.48
CA VAL A 253 26.20 -1.20 17.36
C VAL A 253 26.57 -1.33 15.88
N PRO A 254 27.53 -0.54 15.37
CA PRO A 254 27.98 -0.67 14.00
C PRO A 254 28.75 -1.98 13.80
N LEU A 255 28.52 -2.64 12.67
CA LEU A 255 29.14 -3.91 12.29
C LEU A 255 29.78 -3.82 10.90
N VAL A 256 30.94 -4.46 10.77
CA VAL A 256 31.66 -4.59 9.50
C VAL A 256 31.00 -5.66 8.62
N SER A 257 30.53 -6.75 9.24
CA SER A 257 29.89 -7.88 8.56
C SER A 257 28.66 -8.37 9.33
N THR A 258 27.79 -9.11 8.63
CA THR A 258 26.62 -9.80 9.21
C THR A 258 26.94 -11.22 9.70
N SER A 259 28.23 -11.58 9.85
CA SER A 259 28.62 -12.91 10.31
C SER A 259 28.06 -13.19 11.71
N ALA A 260 27.67 -14.44 11.96
CA ALA A 260 27.17 -14.85 13.27
C ALA A 260 28.19 -14.58 14.40
N ALA A 261 29.49 -14.67 14.10
CA ALA A 261 30.55 -14.42 15.06
C ALA A 261 30.66 -12.95 15.46
N ASP A 262 30.55 -12.03 14.49
CA ASP A 262 30.53 -10.59 14.76
C ASP A 262 29.29 -10.19 15.56
N VAL A 263 28.13 -10.72 15.18
CA VAL A 263 26.86 -10.46 15.87
C VAL A 263 26.90 -10.97 17.31
N ALA A 264 27.40 -12.19 17.55
CA ALA A 264 27.56 -12.75 18.88
C ALA A 264 28.51 -11.93 19.76
N ARG A 265 29.69 -11.55 19.22
CA ARG A 265 30.63 -10.69 19.95
C ARG A 265 30.03 -9.34 20.31
N ALA A 266 29.37 -8.68 19.36
CA ALA A 266 28.75 -7.38 19.57
C ALA A 266 27.62 -7.45 20.60
N PHE A 267 26.80 -8.51 20.56
CA PHE A 267 25.74 -8.74 21.53
C PHE A 267 26.28 -8.94 22.93
N ILE A 268 27.30 -9.80 23.10
CA ILE A 268 27.91 -10.05 24.42
C ILE A 268 28.54 -8.76 24.97
N ALA A 269 29.37 -8.09 24.18
CA ALA A 269 30.12 -6.91 24.62
C ALA A 269 29.20 -5.72 24.96
N THR A 270 28.09 -5.56 24.23
CA THR A 270 27.23 -4.38 24.38
C THR A 270 26.06 -4.64 25.31
N TRP A 271 25.44 -5.81 25.22
CA TRP A 271 24.25 -6.13 26.00
C TRP A 271 24.60 -6.89 27.28
N VAL A 272 25.18 -8.08 27.13
CA VAL A 272 25.42 -8.99 28.27
C VAL A 272 26.33 -8.36 29.32
N CYS A 273 27.40 -7.68 28.89
CA CYS A 273 28.32 -7.00 29.80
C CYS A 273 27.73 -5.78 30.52
N ARG A 274 26.63 -5.18 30.02
CA ARG A 274 26.05 -3.95 30.60
C ARG A 274 24.77 -4.21 31.39
N PHE A 275 23.94 -5.13 30.91
CA PHE A 275 22.60 -5.38 31.44
C PHE A 275 22.41 -6.81 31.98
N GLY A 276 23.38 -7.69 31.77
CA GLY A 276 23.28 -9.11 32.12
C GLY A 276 22.67 -9.96 31.01
N THR A 277 22.49 -11.26 31.29
CA THR A 277 21.92 -12.23 30.36
C THR A 277 20.40 -12.15 30.35
N PRO A 278 19.76 -11.93 29.19
CA PRO A 278 18.30 -11.95 29.11
C PRO A 278 17.75 -13.39 29.22
N SER A 279 16.51 -13.54 29.67
CA SER A 279 15.83 -14.85 29.72
C SER A 279 15.43 -15.32 28.32
N ASP A 280 15.00 -14.40 27.47
CA ASP A 280 14.44 -14.64 26.16
C ASP A 280 15.03 -13.66 25.12
N ILE A 281 15.37 -14.17 23.94
CA ILE A 281 15.78 -13.34 22.79
C ILE A 281 14.83 -13.61 21.63
N SER A 282 14.32 -12.55 21.02
CA SER A 282 13.59 -12.63 19.76
C SER A 282 14.38 -12.07 18.59
N SER A 283 14.48 -12.83 17.49
CA SER A 283 15.13 -12.38 16.25
C SER A 283 14.36 -12.81 15.02
N ASP A 284 14.68 -12.20 13.88
CA ASP A 284 14.18 -12.65 12.57
C ASP A 284 14.80 -13.99 12.14
N MET A 285 14.32 -14.53 11.02
CA MET A 285 14.80 -15.79 10.42
C MET A 285 16.10 -15.61 9.61
N GLY A 286 16.91 -14.58 9.90
CA GLY A 286 18.20 -14.36 9.26
C GLY A 286 19.19 -15.50 9.52
N SER A 287 20.02 -15.82 8.53
CA SER A 287 20.95 -16.97 8.57
C SER A 287 21.93 -16.92 9.74
N GLN A 288 22.31 -15.71 10.17
CA GLN A 288 23.16 -15.47 11.33
C GLN A 288 22.50 -15.90 12.65
N PHE A 289 21.19 -15.72 12.79
CA PHE A 289 20.42 -16.07 13.99
C PHE A 289 19.95 -17.54 13.99
N THR A 290 20.06 -18.22 12.85
CA THR A 290 19.85 -19.67 12.73
C THR A 290 21.13 -20.47 12.81
N SER A 291 22.29 -19.82 12.90
CA SER A 291 23.60 -20.47 12.90
C SER A 291 23.85 -21.35 14.14
N GLU A 292 24.65 -22.39 13.98
CA GLU A 292 25.08 -23.25 15.11
C GLU A 292 25.77 -22.44 16.20
N LEU A 293 26.62 -21.49 15.81
CA LEU A 293 27.32 -20.60 16.73
C LEU A 293 26.33 -19.80 17.60
N TRP A 294 25.29 -19.22 16.99
CA TRP A 294 24.31 -18.43 17.73
C TRP A 294 23.51 -19.30 18.71
N ASN A 295 23.12 -20.51 18.30
CA ASN A 295 22.46 -21.46 19.20
C ASN A 295 23.38 -21.90 20.36
N ALA A 296 24.68 -22.12 20.09
CA ALA A 296 25.66 -22.48 21.10
C ALA A 296 25.89 -21.35 22.12
N VAL A 297 25.99 -20.10 21.65
CA VAL A 297 26.10 -18.92 22.51
C VAL A 297 24.86 -18.74 23.37
N ALA A 298 23.66 -18.85 22.79
CA ALA A 298 22.42 -18.76 23.53
C ALA A 298 22.29 -19.88 24.58
N GLY A 299 22.64 -21.11 24.22
CA GLY A 299 22.68 -22.25 25.14
C GLY A 299 23.65 -22.06 26.29
N GLY A 300 24.85 -21.53 26.02
CA GLY A 300 25.86 -21.22 27.04
C GLY A 300 25.45 -20.10 27.99
N LEU A 301 24.64 -19.16 27.53
CA LEU A 301 24.07 -18.07 28.34
C LEU A 301 22.73 -18.44 29.00
N GLY A 302 22.18 -19.63 28.73
CA GLY A 302 20.89 -20.07 29.26
C GLY A 302 19.67 -19.36 28.66
N VAL A 303 19.82 -18.74 27.48
CA VAL A 303 18.79 -17.89 26.86
C VAL A 303 17.88 -18.69 25.95
N LYS A 304 16.57 -18.46 26.04
CA LYS A 304 15.59 -19.03 25.12
C LYS A 304 15.49 -18.20 23.84
N LEU A 305 15.73 -18.84 22.70
CA LEU A 305 15.63 -18.19 21.39
C LEU A 305 14.21 -18.34 20.83
N HIS A 306 13.53 -17.21 20.63
CA HIS A 306 12.25 -17.12 19.95
C HIS A 306 12.45 -16.59 18.53
N ARG A 307 12.11 -17.39 17.54
CA ARG A 307 12.20 -16.95 16.15
C ARG A 307 10.88 -16.33 15.76
N THR A 308 10.89 -15.05 15.40
CA THR A 308 9.67 -14.41 14.91
C THR A 308 9.40 -14.92 13.48
N THR A 309 8.29 -15.64 13.31
CA THR A 309 7.67 -15.71 11.98
C THR A 309 7.24 -14.29 11.61
N ALA A 310 7.20 -13.95 10.33
CA ALA A 310 6.85 -12.62 9.81
C ALA A 310 5.39 -12.15 10.13
N TYR A 311 4.75 -12.75 11.14
CA TYR A 311 3.32 -12.73 11.44
C TYR A 311 2.99 -12.21 12.85
N ASN A 312 3.83 -11.36 13.46
CA ASN A 312 3.47 -10.72 14.74
C ASN A 312 3.46 -9.17 14.68
N PRO A 313 2.36 -8.54 14.25
CA PRO A 313 2.31 -7.12 13.87
C PRO A 313 2.57 -6.09 14.99
N GLN A 314 2.36 -6.47 16.26
CA GLN A 314 2.46 -5.51 17.38
C GLN A 314 3.90 -5.34 17.88
N ALA A 315 4.60 -6.46 18.16
CA ALA A 315 6.02 -6.44 18.52
C ALA A 315 6.88 -5.95 17.35
N ASN A 316 6.57 -6.41 16.13
CA ASN A 316 7.23 -5.93 14.92
C ASN A 316 6.88 -4.46 14.66
N GLY A 317 5.66 -4.01 14.94
CA GLY A 317 5.24 -2.62 14.76
C GLY A 317 5.95 -1.62 15.67
N LEU A 318 6.35 -2.01 16.89
CA LEU A 318 7.20 -1.18 17.76
C LEU A 318 8.64 -1.11 17.24
N CYS A 319 9.23 -2.25 16.87
CA CYS A 319 10.57 -2.31 16.31
C CYS A 319 10.67 -1.58 14.96
N GLU A 320 9.70 -1.78 14.07
CA GLU A 320 9.62 -1.11 12.76
C GLU A 320 9.47 0.41 12.88
N ARG A 321 8.65 0.89 13.83
CA ARG A 321 8.51 2.33 14.10
C ARG A 321 9.83 2.92 14.59
N PHE A 322 10.51 2.22 15.50
CA PHE A 322 11.81 2.64 16.00
C PHE A 322 12.87 2.67 14.88
N HIS A 323 12.99 1.62 14.07
CA HIS A 323 13.92 1.60 12.94
C HIS A 323 13.61 2.66 11.89
N ARG A 324 12.34 2.99 11.65
CA ARG A 324 11.95 4.06 10.75
C ARG A 324 12.43 5.41 11.25
N PHE A 325 12.24 5.70 12.54
CA PHE A 325 12.70 6.94 13.14
C PHE A 325 14.23 7.02 13.14
N MET A 326 14.92 5.96 13.55
CA MET A 326 16.39 5.89 13.51
C MET A 326 16.93 6.14 12.10
N LYS A 327 16.37 5.48 11.07
CA LYS A 327 16.78 5.70 9.68
C LYS A 327 16.50 7.13 9.22
N ALA A 328 15.41 7.74 9.64
CA ALA A 328 15.10 9.14 9.33
C ALA A 328 16.09 10.10 10.01
N SER A 329 16.41 9.89 11.29
CA SER A 329 17.39 10.69 12.03
C SER A 329 18.80 10.56 11.45
N LEU A 330 19.22 9.33 11.08
CA LEU A 330 20.48 9.11 10.39
C LEU A 330 20.51 9.83 9.04
N LYS A 331 19.43 9.74 8.24
CA LYS A 331 19.32 10.45 6.95
C LYS A 331 19.37 11.97 7.09
N ALA A 332 18.69 12.53 8.09
CA ALA A 332 18.70 13.97 8.34
C ALA A 332 20.10 14.46 8.76
N GLY A 333 20.88 13.63 9.46
CA GLY A 333 22.26 13.92 9.82
C GLY A 333 23.32 13.59 8.75
N LEU A 334 22.96 12.98 7.62
CA LEU A 334 23.90 12.42 6.64
C LEU A 334 24.38 13.42 5.57
N THR A 335 24.75 14.65 5.95
CA THR A 335 25.39 15.60 5.02
C THR A 335 26.77 15.15 4.54
N ASP A 336 27.51 14.38 5.36
CA ASP A 336 28.94 14.09 5.14
C ASP A 336 29.24 12.57 5.06
N GLY A 337 28.21 11.72 4.97
CA GLY A 337 28.34 10.26 4.87
C GLY A 337 28.80 9.53 6.14
N ASN A 338 29.31 10.24 7.16
CA ASN A 338 29.81 9.66 8.40
C ASN A 338 28.69 9.43 9.43
N TRP A 339 27.98 8.31 9.32
CA TRP A 339 26.90 7.97 10.25
C TRP A 339 27.40 7.34 11.56
N VAL A 340 28.61 6.77 11.59
CA VAL A 340 29.15 6.11 12.80
C VAL A 340 29.35 7.12 13.92
N ASP A 341 29.94 8.28 13.64
CA ASP A 341 30.14 9.34 14.65
C ASP A 341 28.83 10.00 15.10
N LYS A 342 27.81 9.98 14.24
CA LYS A 342 26.49 10.57 14.51
C LYS A 342 25.58 9.61 15.26
N LEU A 343 25.87 8.31 15.23
CA LEU A 343 25.05 7.28 15.85
C LEU A 343 24.86 7.49 17.37
N PRO A 344 25.90 7.79 18.19
CA PRO A 344 25.71 8.05 19.62
C PRO A 344 24.75 9.20 19.90
N TRP A 345 24.84 10.28 19.12
CA TRP A 345 23.96 11.46 19.25
C TRP A 345 22.51 11.16 18.87
N VAL A 346 22.30 10.39 17.80
CA VAL A 346 20.97 9.93 17.38
C VAL A 346 20.37 9.01 18.45
N MET A 347 21.17 8.07 18.98
CA MET A 347 20.73 7.16 20.04
C MET A 347 20.44 7.91 21.35
N LEU A 348 21.21 8.95 21.67
CA LEU A 348 20.93 9.82 22.81
C LEU A 348 19.56 10.49 22.66
N GLY A 349 19.30 11.14 21.53
CA GLY A 349 18.01 11.80 21.26
C GLY A 349 16.83 10.81 21.29
N LEU A 350 17.03 9.59 20.77
CA LEU A 350 16.03 8.52 20.83
C LEU A 350 15.74 8.02 22.25
N ARG A 351 16.74 8.04 23.13
CA ARG A 351 16.62 7.57 24.51
C ARG A 351 15.98 8.61 25.42
N THR A 352 16.29 9.90 25.19
CA THR A 352 15.81 11.02 26.00
C THR A 352 14.48 11.58 25.54
N ALA A 353 14.05 11.31 24.30
CA ALA A 353 12.74 11.73 23.82
C ALA A 353 11.61 11.10 24.66
N PRO A 354 10.73 11.91 25.28
CA PRO A 354 9.57 11.41 26.00
C PRO A 354 8.60 10.77 25.00
N LYS A 355 8.08 9.59 25.35
CA LYS A 355 7.04 8.92 24.56
C LYS A 355 5.67 9.35 25.09
N GLU A 356 4.83 9.92 24.22
CA GLU A 356 3.47 10.37 24.58
C GLU A 356 2.64 9.26 25.24
N ASP A 357 2.79 8.02 24.77
CA ASP A 357 2.10 6.84 25.28
C ASP A 357 2.53 6.44 26.71
N LEU A 358 3.77 6.74 27.09
CA LEU A 358 4.39 6.28 28.35
C LEU A 358 4.60 7.42 29.35
N GLN A 359 4.42 8.68 28.94
CA GLN A 359 4.66 9.89 29.74
C GLN A 359 6.06 9.95 30.39
N CYS A 360 7.03 9.19 29.85
CA CYS A 360 8.41 9.14 30.28
C CYS A 360 9.33 8.77 29.12
N SER A 361 10.61 9.11 29.24
CA SER A 361 11.63 8.74 28.27
C SER A 361 12.14 7.32 28.51
N THR A 362 12.72 6.72 27.46
CA THR A 362 13.28 5.38 27.58
C THR A 362 14.48 5.37 28.53
N ALA A 363 15.24 6.48 28.62
CA ALA A 363 16.36 6.65 29.55
C ALA A 363 15.91 6.72 31.01
N GLU A 364 14.86 7.49 31.32
CA GLU A 364 14.31 7.59 32.68
C GLU A 364 13.85 6.22 33.18
N MET A 365 13.15 5.47 32.35
CA MET A 365 12.73 4.11 32.69
C MET A 365 13.91 3.13 32.93
N VAL A 366 15.14 3.41 32.46
CA VAL A 366 16.33 2.56 32.71
C VAL A 366 17.03 2.97 34.00
N TYR A 367 17.36 4.27 34.10
CA TYR A 367 18.31 4.75 35.11
C TYR A 367 17.64 5.38 36.33
N VAL A 368 16.36 5.75 36.23
CA VAL A 368 15.59 6.32 37.34
C VAL A 368 14.64 5.24 37.86
N SER A 369 14.90 4.70 39.05
CA SER A 369 13.90 3.91 39.76
C SER A 369 12.82 4.86 40.27
N ARG A 370 11.57 4.60 39.91
CA ARG A 370 10.44 4.99 40.76
C ARG A 370 10.09 3.82 41.66
#